data_AF-A0AA37N8P2-F1
#
_entry.id   AF-A0AA37N8P2-F1
#
_cell.length_a   1.000
_cell.length_b   1.000
_cell.length_c   1.000
_cell.angle_alpha   90.00
_cell.angle_beta   90.00
_cell.angle_gamma   90.00
#
_symmetry.space_group_name_H-M   'P 1'
#
loop_
_entity.id
_entity.type
_entity.pdbx_description
1 polymer ?
#
loop_
_entity_poly.entity_id
_entity_poly.type
_entity_poly.pdbx_seq_one_letter_code
_entity_poly.pdbx_strand_id
1 'polypeptide(L)'
;MKKTEIVKSMNGFLSKTGFQLKKHSPEILVVAGVIGVVTSAVMACKATTKVDKIVENTKNDIDKVHTATATGVTEAGESYSVEDSKKDLTLIYVQTGVKFAKLYGPSVVLGALSITSILASNNILRKRNVALGAAYAAIDKGFKEYRSRVIERFGEEVDRELKYNLKAKKFDETIIDEETGKEKKVKKNGFVVSPADISGYARFFEKYTQDEDGNSILNPHWESNNEYNLMFIKAQERYANDLLKAKKRVFLNEVYEMLGLPRTKAGQIVGWVYDPENSKGDNYIDFGLYSDNLSYSDYVNGFDQAILLDFNVDGNIWDLM
;
A
#
# COMPACT_ATOMS: atom_id res chain seq x y z
N MET A 1 41.43 31.84 -11.75
CA MET A 1 39.94 31.86 -11.68
C MET A 1 39.23 30.73 -12.43
N LYS A 2 39.80 30.06 -13.46
CA LYS A 2 39.06 29.02 -14.22
C LYS A 2 38.87 27.66 -13.52
N LYS A 3 39.78 27.23 -12.64
CA LYS A 3 39.68 25.90 -11.96
C LYS A 3 38.59 25.85 -10.88
N THR A 4 38.35 26.95 -10.17
CA THR A 4 37.38 27.05 -9.07
C THR A 4 35.93 27.09 -9.55
N GLU A 5 35.65 27.65 -10.73
CA GLU A 5 34.30 27.63 -11.33
C GLU A 5 33.93 26.27 -11.92
N ILE A 6 34.89 25.55 -12.51
CA ILE A 6 34.68 24.19 -13.03
C ILE A 6 34.36 23.21 -11.89
N VAL A 7 35.05 23.31 -10.75
CA VAL A 7 34.77 22.47 -9.57
C VAL A 7 33.42 22.80 -8.94
N LYS A 8 33.01 24.08 -8.91
CA LYS A 8 31.70 24.50 -8.38
C LYS A 8 30.54 24.07 -9.30
N SER A 9 30.74 24.12 -10.62
CA SER A 9 29.83 23.60 -11.65
C SER A 9 29.69 22.07 -11.58
N MET A 10 30.80 21.34 -11.46
CA MET A 10 30.82 19.89 -11.26
C MET A 10 30.09 19.49 -9.98
N ASN A 11 30.28 20.20 -8.86
CA ASN A 11 29.59 19.91 -7.60
C ASN A 11 28.06 20.15 -7.69
N GLY A 12 27.62 21.16 -8.45
CA GLY A 12 26.19 21.42 -8.70
C GLY A 12 25.53 20.37 -9.62
N PHE A 13 26.27 19.84 -10.60
CA PHE A 13 25.80 18.80 -11.51
C PHE A 13 25.83 17.40 -10.87
N LEU A 14 26.89 17.07 -10.12
CA LEU A 14 27.01 15.82 -9.35
C LEU A 14 25.94 15.70 -8.27
N SER A 15 25.55 16.82 -7.62
CA SER A 15 24.50 16.81 -6.59
C SER A 15 23.11 16.60 -7.17
N LYS A 16 22.75 17.22 -8.31
CA LYS A 16 21.46 16.98 -8.99
C LYS A 16 21.36 15.58 -9.58
N THR A 17 22.41 15.12 -10.27
CA THR A 17 22.44 13.77 -10.88
C THR A 17 22.49 12.68 -9.80
N GLY A 18 23.27 12.88 -8.73
CA GLY A 18 23.29 11.98 -7.58
C GLY A 18 21.96 11.89 -6.85
N PHE A 19 21.22 13.00 -6.76
CA PHE A 19 19.87 13.00 -6.18
C PHE A 19 18.86 12.22 -7.02
N GLN A 20 18.88 12.39 -8.35
CA GLN A 20 18.01 11.63 -9.25
C GLN A 20 18.32 10.13 -9.22
N LEU A 21 19.59 9.76 -9.17
CA LEU A 21 20.02 8.36 -9.01
C LEU A 21 19.53 7.77 -7.67
N LYS A 22 19.61 8.52 -6.56
CA LYS A 22 19.05 8.06 -5.28
C LYS A 22 17.54 7.90 -5.35
N LYS A 23 16.83 8.84 -5.97
CA LYS A 23 15.36 8.85 -6.09
C LYS A 23 14.85 7.60 -6.83
N HIS A 24 15.48 7.25 -7.95
CA HIS A 24 15.12 6.11 -8.81
C HIS A 24 15.95 4.84 -8.54
N SER A 25 16.78 4.85 -7.49
CA SER A 25 17.65 3.71 -7.16
C SER A 25 16.92 2.37 -7.04
N PRO A 26 15.72 2.26 -6.44
CA PRO A 26 15.04 0.97 -6.35
C PRO A 26 14.62 0.45 -7.73
N GLU A 27 14.09 1.34 -8.57
CA GLU A 27 13.65 1.01 -9.92
C GLU A 27 14.83 0.54 -10.79
N ILE A 28 15.95 1.29 -10.75
CA ILE A 28 17.18 0.94 -11.47
C ILE A 28 17.72 -0.42 -11.02
N LEU A 29 17.77 -0.68 -9.71
CA LEU A 29 18.28 -1.94 -9.16
C LEU A 29 17.41 -3.14 -9.54
N VAL A 30 16.09 -2.97 -9.64
CA VAL A 30 15.18 -4.02 -10.11
C VAL A 30 15.39 -4.29 -11.59
N VAL A 31 15.41 -3.26 -12.43
CA VAL A 31 15.63 -3.42 -13.87
C VAL A 31 16.98 -4.09 -14.12
N ALA A 32 18.05 -3.59 -13.53
CA ALA A 32 19.38 -4.19 -13.65
C ALA A 32 19.42 -5.63 -13.14
N GLY A 33 18.76 -5.92 -12.02
CA GLY A 33 18.65 -7.26 -11.48
C GLY A 33 17.89 -8.21 -12.41
N VAL A 34 16.77 -7.78 -13.00
CA VAL A 34 16.01 -8.63 -13.94
C VAL A 34 16.85 -8.97 -15.18
N ILE A 35 17.51 -8.00 -15.82
CA ILE A 35 18.35 -8.30 -16.99
C ILE A 35 19.54 -9.19 -16.59
N GLY A 36 20.08 -8.99 -15.38
CA GLY A 36 21.19 -9.77 -14.85
C GLY A 36 20.83 -11.23 -14.59
N VAL A 37 19.63 -11.52 -14.06
CA VAL A 37 19.12 -12.90 -13.91
C VAL A 37 18.95 -13.57 -15.28
N VAL A 38 18.34 -12.88 -16.25
CA VAL A 38 18.15 -13.42 -17.61
C VAL A 38 19.51 -13.70 -18.27
N THR A 39 20.46 -12.76 -18.16
CA THR A 39 21.80 -12.91 -18.71
C THR A 39 22.56 -14.07 -18.04
N SER A 40 22.45 -14.20 -16.72
CA SER A 40 23.01 -15.32 -15.97
C SER A 40 22.47 -16.67 -16.45
N ALA A 41 21.16 -16.78 -16.65
CA ALA A 41 20.54 -18.00 -17.17
C ALA A 41 21.06 -18.36 -18.57
N VAL A 42 21.12 -17.38 -19.49
CA VAL A 42 21.69 -17.59 -20.84
C VAL A 42 23.15 -18.03 -20.77
N MET A 43 23.96 -17.39 -19.90
CA MET A 43 25.35 -17.79 -19.68
C MET A 43 25.48 -19.21 -19.11
N ALA A 44 24.61 -19.60 -18.19
CA ALA A 44 24.56 -20.96 -17.65
C ALA A 44 24.20 -21.98 -18.73
N CYS A 45 23.20 -21.71 -19.59
CA CYS A 45 22.87 -22.57 -20.73
C CYS A 45 24.04 -22.68 -21.71
N LYS A 46 24.73 -21.58 -22.01
CA LYS A 46 25.94 -21.58 -22.86
C LYS A 46 27.11 -22.31 -22.20
N ALA A 47 27.20 -22.32 -20.88
CA ALA A 47 28.16 -23.12 -20.14
C ALA A 47 27.84 -24.62 -20.27
N THR A 48 26.56 -24.99 -20.19
CA THR A 48 26.12 -26.39 -20.32
C THR A 48 26.56 -27.04 -21.63
N THR A 49 26.61 -26.30 -22.75
CA THR A 49 27.10 -26.85 -24.03
C THR A 49 28.59 -27.21 -24.05
N LYS A 50 29.36 -26.81 -23.03
CA LYS A 50 30.78 -27.17 -22.87
C LYS A 50 31.01 -28.29 -21.86
N VAL A 51 29.95 -28.77 -21.20
CA VAL A 51 30.02 -29.82 -20.16
C VAL A 51 30.52 -31.12 -20.76
N ASP A 52 30.00 -31.52 -21.92
CA ASP A 52 30.37 -32.79 -22.56
C ASP A 52 31.87 -32.88 -22.80
N LYS A 53 32.51 -31.78 -23.24
CA LYS A 53 33.97 -31.73 -23.43
C LYS A 53 34.74 -31.89 -22.12
N ILE A 54 34.23 -31.38 -21.00
CA ILE A 54 34.88 -31.58 -19.69
C ILE A 54 34.74 -33.03 -19.28
N VAL A 55 33.52 -33.60 -19.38
CA VAL A 55 33.23 -34.98 -19.01
C VAL A 55 34.04 -35.97 -19.85
N GLU A 56 34.14 -35.76 -21.16
CA GLU A 56 34.92 -36.63 -22.06
C GLU A 56 36.42 -36.59 -21.73
N ASN A 57 36.98 -35.40 -21.51
CA ASN A 57 38.39 -35.30 -21.08
C ASN A 57 38.62 -35.99 -19.74
N THR A 58 37.70 -35.82 -18.78
CA THR A 58 37.79 -36.50 -17.48
C THR A 58 37.71 -38.02 -17.62
N LYS A 59 36.82 -38.55 -18.47
CA LYS A 59 36.74 -39.99 -18.75
C LYS A 59 38.05 -40.50 -19.34
N ASN A 60 38.59 -39.82 -20.35
CA ASN A 60 39.86 -40.19 -20.98
C ASN A 60 41.03 -40.18 -19.97
N ASP A 61 41.10 -39.18 -19.08
CA ASP A 61 42.13 -39.11 -18.04
C ASP A 61 41.98 -40.25 -17.01
N ILE A 62 40.74 -40.60 -16.63
CA ILE A 62 40.45 -41.74 -15.74
C ILE A 62 40.82 -43.07 -16.40
N ASP A 63 40.49 -43.26 -17.68
CA ASP A 63 40.79 -44.48 -18.43
C ASP A 63 42.31 -44.72 -18.54
N LYS A 64 43.09 -43.65 -18.71
CA LYS A 64 44.57 -43.72 -18.66
C LYS A 64 45.09 -44.19 -17.31
N VAL A 65 44.55 -43.66 -16.21
CA VAL A 65 44.93 -44.10 -14.86
C VAL A 65 44.57 -45.56 -14.63
N HIS A 66 43.37 -45.99 -15.04
CA HIS A 66 42.96 -47.39 -14.93
C HIS A 66 43.86 -48.33 -15.76
N THR A 67 44.23 -47.91 -16.97
CA THR A 67 45.14 -48.68 -17.84
C THR A 67 46.52 -48.81 -17.20
N ALA A 68 47.11 -47.70 -16.73
CA ALA A 68 48.42 -47.70 -16.07
C ALA A 68 48.43 -48.51 -14.76
N THR A 69 47.31 -48.51 -14.02
CA THR A 69 47.14 -49.34 -12.82
C THR A 69 47.12 -50.83 -13.16
N ALA A 70 46.48 -51.21 -14.27
CA ALA A 70 46.39 -52.60 -14.71
C ALA A 70 47.71 -53.14 -15.29
N THR A 71 48.47 -52.31 -16.01
CA THR A 71 49.77 -52.67 -16.58
C THR A 71 50.93 -52.53 -15.59
N GLY A 72 50.76 -51.77 -14.51
CA GLY A 72 51.81 -51.46 -13.54
C GLY A 72 52.87 -50.48 -14.06
N VAL A 73 52.64 -49.88 -15.23
CA VAL A 73 53.53 -48.92 -15.89
C VAL A 73 52.73 -47.86 -16.63
N THR A 74 53.22 -46.62 -16.64
CA THR A 74 52.62 -45.50 -17.37
C THR A 74 52.83 -45.61 -18.88
N GLU A 75 52.13 -44.80 -19.68
CA GLU A 75 52.38 -44.68 -21.14
C GLU A 75 53.83 -44.27 -21.47
N ALA A 76 54.54 -43.65 -20.51
CA ALA A 76 55.95 -43.27 -20.62
C ALA A 76 56.93 -44.39 -20.19
N GLY A 77 56.42 -45.55 -19.75
CA GLY A 77 57.22 -46.70 -19.31
C GLY A 77 57.71 -46.65 -17.86
N GLU A 78 57.18 -45.74 -17.04
CA GLU A 78 57.57 -45.58 -15.63
C GLU A 78 56.72 -46.48 -14.73
N SER A 79 57.29 -47.05 -13.66
CA SER A 79 56.55 -47.93 -12.74
C SER A 79 55.39 -47.19 -12.07
N TYR A 80 54.20 -47.78 -12.06
CA TYR A 80 52.99 -47.15 -11.55
C TYR A 80 52.39 -47.96 -10.40
N SER A 81 52.29 -47.35 -9.22
CA SER A 81 51.78 -48.02 -8.01
C SER A 81 50.28 -47.78 -7.78
N VAL A 82 49.67 -48.61 -6.93
CA VAL A 82 48.28 -48.43 -6.49
C VAL A 82 48.08 -47.13 -5.69
N GLU A 83 49.12 -46.64 -5.01
CA GLU A 83 49.05 -45.35 -4.32
C GLU A 83 49.03 -44.16 -5.30
N ASP A 84 49.80 -44.25 -6.38
CA ASP A 84 49.83 -43.21 -7.42
C ASP A 84 48.47 -43.10 -8.12
N SER A 85 47.85 -44.25 -8.42
CA SER A 85 46.48 -44.33 -8.94
C SER A 85 45.45 -43.55 -8.10
N LYS A 86 45.49 -43.71 -6.77
CA LYS A 86 44.58 -42.99 -5.85
C LYS A 86 44.83 -41.48 -5.85
N LYS A 87 46.09 -41.06 -5.89
CA LYS A 87 46.48 -39.64 -5.93
C LYS A 87 46.05 -38.99 -7.25
N ASP A 88 46.30 -39.65 -8.37
CA ASP A 88 45.95 -39.14 -9.70
C ASP A 88 44.44 -39.07 -9.90
N LEU A 89 43.69 -40.10 -9.50
CA LEU A 89 42.22 -40.04 -9.52
C LEU A 89 41.70 -38.86 -8.70
N THR A 90 42.23 -38.64 -7.50
CA THR A 90 41.86 -37.50 -6.65
C THR A 90 42.16 -36.17 -7.34
N LEU A 91 43.34 -36.05 -7.95
CA LEU A 91 43.74 -34.85 -8.69
C LEU A 91 42.81 -34.59 -9.89
N ILE A 92 42.47 -35.63 -10.66
CA ILE A 92 41.55 -35.54 -11.79
C ILE A 92 40.18 -35.05 -11.31
N TYR A 93 39.60 -35.64 -10.26
CA TYR A 93 38.31 -35.20 -9.73
C TYR A 93 38.33 -33.75 -9.24
N VAL A 94 39.39 -33.35 -8.52
CA VAL A 94 39.56 -31.95 -8.07
C VAL A 94 39.68 -31.00 -9.27
N GLN A 95 40.50 -31.33 -10.27
CA GLN A 95 40.64 -30.53 -11.49
C GLN A 95 39.32 -30.42 -12.26
N THR A 96 38.55 -31.50 -12.33
CA THR A 96 37.22 -31.50 -12.95
C THR A 96 36.26 -30.58 -12.19
N GLY A 97 36.26 -30.65 -10.85
CA GLY A 97 35.51 -29.72 -10.00
C GLY A 97 35.88 -28.26 -10.25
N VAL A 98 37.18 -27.95 -10.33
CA VAL A 98 37.67 -26.60 -10.66
C VAL A 98 37.27 -26.17 -12.07
N LYS A 99 37.30 -27.06 -13.06
CA LYS A 99 36.84 -26.78 -14.43
C LYS A 99 35.35 -26.42 -14.44
N PHE A 100 34.49 -27.16 -13.71
CA PHE A 100 33.07 -26.82 -13.57
C PHE A 100 32.84 -25.51 -12.83
N ALA A 101 33.56 -25.28 -11.73
CA ALA A 101 33.49 -24.02 -10.98
C ALA A 101 33.89 -22.83 -11.85
N LYS A 102 34.94 -22.95 -12.66
CA LYS A 102 35.36 -21.92 -13.61
C LYS A 102 34.35 -21.70 -14.74
N LEU A 103 33.66 -22.76 -15.15
CA LEU A 103 32.68 -22.73 -16.23
C LEU A 103 31.36 -22.06 -15.80
N TYR A 104 30.81 -22.43 -14.63
CA TYR A 104 29.54 -21.91 -14.13
C TYR A 104 29.68 -20.70 -13.20
N GLY A 105 30.86 -20.50 -12.61
CA GLY A 105 31.14 -19.43 -11.63
C GLY A 105 30.66 -18.05 -12.07
N PRO A 106 31.00 -17.55 -13.27
CA PRO A 106 30.53 -16.25 -13.73
C PRO A 106 28.99 -16.12 -13.76
N SER A 107 28.31 -17.17 -14.24
CA SER A 107 26.84 -17.22 -14.32
C SER A 107 26.22 -17.18 -12.92
N VAL A 108 26.73 -18.00 -12.00
CA VAL A 108 26.23 -18.08 -10.61
C VAL A 108 26.45 -16.76 -9.88
N VAL A 109 27.64 -16.16 -10.00
CA VAL A 109 27.95 -14.86 -9.38
C VAL A 109 27.03 -13.77 -9.91
N LEU A 110 26.85 -13.68 -11.23
CA LEU A 110 25.95 -12.69 -11.83
C LEU A 110 24.52 -12.88 -11.35
N GLY A 111 24.03 -14.12 -11.31
CA GLY A 111 22.69 -14.45 -10.83
C GLY A 111 22.49 -14.05 -9.36
N ALA A 112 23.44 -14.38 -8.48
CA ALA A 112 23.41 -14.02 -7.07
C ALA A 112 23.43 -12.50 -6.85
N LEU A 113 24.29 -11.77 -7.56
CA LEU A 113 24.33 -10.30 -7.52
C LEU A 113 23.02 -9.68 -8.01
N SER A 114 22.41 -10.28 -9.03
CA SER A 114 21.16 -9.80 -9.60
C SER A 114 19.98 -9.97 -8.65
N ILE A 115 19.87 -11.14 -8.00
CA ILE A 115 18.84 -11.42 -6.99
C ILE A 115 19.03 -10.48 -5.78
N THR A 116 20.26 -10.32 -5.30
CA THR A 116 20.54 -9.42 -4.17
C THR A 116 20.23 -7.96 -4.51
N SER A 117 20.46 -7.52 -5.76
CA SER A 117 20.04 -6.19 -6.25
C SER A 117 18.52 -5.98 -6.16
N ILE A 118 17.72 -6.97 -6.57
CA ILE A 118 16.25 -6.93 -6.50
C ILE A 118 15.79 -6.83 -5.04
N LEU A 119 16.36 -7.65 -4.15
CA LEU A 119 16.02 -7.63 -2.73
C LEU A 119 16.41 -6.31 -2.05
N ALA A 120 17.57 -5.76 -2.40
CA ALA A 120 18.04 -4.47 -1.89
C ALA A 120 17.10 -3.33 -2.33
N SER A 121 16.64 -3.34 -3.59
CA SER A 121 15.64 -2.40 -4.07
C SER A 121 14.36 -2.42 -3.23
N ASN A 122 13.80 -3.61 -3.00
CA ASN A 122 12.57 -3.74 -2.23
C ASN A 122 12.75 -3.23 -0.79
N ASN A 123 13.92 -3.48 -0.18
CA ASN A 123 14.24 -2.96 1.15
C ASN A 123 14.28 -1.41 1.17
N ILE A 124 14.79 -0.77 0.12
CA ILE A 124 14.79 0.71 0.01
C ILE A 124 13.34 1.23 -0.11
N LEU A 125 12.50 0.62 -0.94
CA LEU A 125 11.08 1.01 -1.07
C LEU A 125 10.34 0.85 0.26
N ARG A 126 10.53 -0.28 0.94
CA ARG A 126 9.93 -0.52 2.26
C ARG A 126 10.32 0.56 3.28
N LYS A 127 11.61 0.91 3.37
CA LYS A 127 12.08 1.98 4.27
C LYS A 127 11.43 3.34 3.95
N ARG A 128 11.25 3.66 2.66
CA ARG A 128 10.58 4.90 2.24
C ARG A 128 9.09 4.90 2.62
N ASN A 129 8.40 3.78 2.41
CA ASN A 129 6.99 3.66 2.79
C ASN A 129 6.78 3.72 4.31
N VAL A 130 7.66 3.10 5.10
CA VAL A 130 7.63 3.21 6.57
C VAL A 130 7.89 4.65 7.00
N ALA A 131 8.84 5.35 6.39
CA ALA A 131 9.10 6.76 6.71
C ALA A 131 7.91 7.67 6.38
N LEU A 132 7.22 7.43 5.25
CA LEU A 132 5.98 8.13 4.91
C LEU A 132 4.89 7.84 5.94
N GLY A 133 4.69 6.57 6.30
CA GLY A 133 3.73 6.18 7.35
C GLY A 133 4.03 6.85 8.69
N ALA A 134 5.30 6.91 9.10
CA ALA A 134 5.72 7.60 10.32
C ALA A 134 5.47 9.12 10.26
N ALA A 135 5.71 9.75 9.11
CA ALA A 135 5.39 11.17 8.92
C ALA A 135 3.88 11.43 9.01
N TYR A 136 3.06 10.60 8.38
CA TYR A 136 1.59 10.66 8.50
C TYR A 136 1.14 10.44 9.95
N ALA A 137 1.69 9.46 10.66
CA ALA A 137 1.37 9.21 12.06
C ALA A 137 1.75 10.39 12.97
N ALA A 138 2.88 11.06 12.70
CA ALA A 138 3.27 12.27 13.42
C ALA A 138 2.30 13.43 13.16
N ILE A 139 1.83 13.60 11.91
CA ILE A 139 0.82 14.60 11.55
C ILE A 139 -0.52 14.29 12.23
N ASP A 140 -0.99 13.04 12.14
CA ASP A 140 -2.23 12.57 12.77
C ASP A 140 -2.19 12.79 14.28
N LYS A 141 -1.09 12.42 14.94
CA LYS A 141 -0.89 12.68 16.37
C LYS A 141 -0.94 14.18 16.69
N GLY A 142 -0.22 15.01 15.92
CA GLY A 142 -0.24 16.46 16.10
C GLY A 142 -1.63 17.07 15.94
N PHE A 143 -2.42 16.57 14.99
CA PHE A 143 -3.79 16.99 14.77
C PHE A 143 -4.73 16.53 15.88
N LYS A 144 -4.65 15.27 16.32
CA LYS A 144 -5.41 14.72 17.45
C LYS A 144 -5.14 15.51 18.73
N GLU A 145 -3.86 15.73 19.06
CA GLU A 145 -3.48 16.53 20.23
C GLU A 145 -3.97 17.99 20.14
N TYR A 146 -3.96 18.58 18.94
CA TYR A 146 -4.57 19.89 18.72
C TYR A 146 -6.07 19.88 19.02
N ARG A 147 -6.81 18.93 18.45
CA ARG A 147 -8.26 18.78 18.69
C ARG A 147 -8.56 18.53 20.16
N SER A 148 -7.80 17.67 20.84
CA SER A 148 -7.96 17.46 22.29
C SER A 148 -7.83 18.75 23.09
N ARG A 149 -6.87 19.63 22.73
CA ARG A 149 -6.74 20.95 23.38
C ARG A 149 -7.89 21.90 23.04
N VAL A 150 -8.46 21.80 21.83
CA VAL A 150 -9.64 22.58 21.45
C VAL A 150 -10.85 22.12 22.27
N ILE A 151 -11.08 20.81 22.38
CA ILE A 151 -12.16 20.23 23.19
C ILE A 151 -12.00 20.60 24.66
N GLU A 152 -10.80 20.44 25.23
CA GLU A 152 -10.53 20.77 26.64
C GLU A 152 -10.82 22.24 26.96
N ARG A 153 -10.51 23.15 26.02
CA ARG A 153 -10.63 24.60 26.24
C ARG A 153 -11.99 25.18 25.88
N PHE A 154 -12.64 24.65 24.84
CA PHE A 154 -13.81 25.25 24.22
C PHE A 154 -15.03 24.31 24.17
N GLY A 155 -14.87 23.04 24.54
CA GLY A 155 -15.92 22.02 24.48
C GLY A 155 -16.02 21.31 23.13
N GLU A 156 -16.67 20.16 23.12
CA GLU A 156 -16.84 19.32 21.92
C GLU A 156 -17.63 20.02 20.81
N GLU A 157 -18.59 20.87 21.17
CA GLU A 157 -19.39 21.61 20.20
C GLU A 157 -18.54 22.59 19.38
N VAL A 158 -17.59 23.29 20.02
CA VAL A 158 -16.71 24.24 19.33
C VAL A 158 -15.64 23.54 18.50
N ASP A 159 -15.07 22.42 18.99
CA ASP A 159 -14.19 21.59 18.15
C ASP A 159 -14.92 21.09 16.90
N ARG A 160 -16.19 20.68 17.05
CA ARG A 160 -17.05 20.28 15.93
C ARG A 160 -17.28 21.43 14.95
N GLU A 161 -17.64 22.62 15.45
CA GLU A 161 -17.77 23.82 14.63
C GLU A 161 -16.50 24.15 13.85
N LEU A 162 -15.33 24.04 14.49
CA LEU A 162 -14.03 24.33 13.86
C LEU A 162 -13.62 23.24 12.86
N LYS A 163 -13.85 21.96 13.19
CA LYS A 163 -13.53 20.80 12.33
C LYS A 163 -14.34 20.85 11.04
N TYR A 164 -15.65 21.09 11.14
CA TYR A 164 -16.57 21.11 10.01
C TYR A 164 -16.77 22.52 9.42
N ASN A 165 -16.03 23.51 9.93
CA ASN A 165 -16.10 24.92 9.52
C ASN A 165 -17.55 25.44 9.48
N LEU A 166 -18.34 25.09 10.50
CA LEU A 166 -19.75 25.44 10.61
C LEU A 166 -19.90 26.95 10.78
N LYS A 167 -20.23 27.65 9.70
CA LYS A 167 -20.55 29.08 9.75
C LYS A 167 -22.05 29.25 9.82
N ALA A 168 -22.53 29.91 10.86
CA ALA A 168 -23.92 30.37 10.94
C ALA A 168 -24.20 31.35 9.80
N LYS A 169 -25.00 30.93 8.82
CA LYS A 169 -25.47 31.78 7.72
C LYS A 169 -26.99 31.91 7.86
N LYS A 170 -27.48 33.15 7.81
CA LYS A 170 -28.92 33.42 7.80
C LYS A 170 -29.43 33.20 6.39
N PHE A 171 -30.42 32.33 6.25
CA PHE A 171 -31.13 32.11 4.99
C PHE A 171 -32.52 32.74 5.08
N ASP A 172 -32.95 33.38 4.00
CA ASP A 172 -34.31 33.84 3.84
C ASP A 172 -35.10 32.70 3.18
N GLU A 173 -35.96 32.03 3.95
CA GLU A 173 -36.84 30.98 3.45
C GLU A 173 -38.23 31.56 3.21
N THR A 174 -38.82 31.29 2.05
CA THR A 174 -40.17 31.75 1.71
C THR A 174 -41.15 30.63 2.02
N ILE A 175 -41.88 30.75 3.13
CA ILE A 175 -42.95 29.81 3.49
C ILE A 175 -44.26 30.37 2.95
N ILE A 176 -45.05 29.54 2.27
CA ILE A 176 -46.39 29.90 1.80
C ILE A 176 -47.37 29.56 2.93
N ASP A 177 -48.10 30.57 3.40
CA ASP A 177 -49.10 30.43 4.45
C ASP A 177 -50.35 29.70 3.90
N GLU A 178 -50.62 28.48 4.39
CA GLU A 178 -51.66 27.58 3.83
C GLU A 178 -53.09 28.16 3.88
N GLU A 179 -53.38 29.12 4.77
CA GLU A 179 -54.71 29.74 4.87
C GLU A 179 -54.88 30.97 3.97
N THR A 180 -53.78 31.63 3.58
CA THR A 180 -53.85 32.94 2.90
C THR A 180 -53.12 33.00 1.55
N GLY A 181 -52.37 31.96 1.18
CA GLY A 181 -51.64 31.86 -0.08
C GLY A 181 -50.55 32.92 -0.27
N LYS A 182 -50.15 33.64 0.80
CA LYS A 182 -49.14 34.69 0.75
C LYS A 182 -47.77 34.17 1.18
N GLU A 183 -46.76 34.59 0.42
CA GLU A 183 -45.35 34.33 0.71
C GLU A 183 -44.90 35.08 1.97
N LYS A 184 -44.43 34.34 2.98
CA LYS A 184 -43.86 34.87 4.22
C LYS A 184 -42.38 34.51 4.28
N LYS A 185 -41.52 35.53 4.28
CA LYS A 185 -40.07 35.36 4.46
C LYS A 185 -39.75 35.17 5.93
N VAL A 186 -39.27 33.99 6.31
CA VAL A 186 -38.80 33.67 7.67
C VAL A 186 -37.29 33.51 7.64
N LYS A 187 -36.61 34.16 8.60
CA LYS A 187 -35.15 34.05 8.74
C LYS A 187 -34.82 32.83 9.59
N LYS A 188 -34.23 31.81 8.97
CA LYS A 188 -33.73 30.62 9.66
C LYS A 188 -32.21 30.72 9.79
N ASN A 189 -31.68 30.28 10.92
CA ASN A 189 -30.23 30.13 11.11
C ASN A 189 -29.86 28.74 10.56
N GLY A 190 -29.02 28.67 9.53
CA GLY A 190 -28.46 27.42 9.03
C GLY A 190 -26.94 27.39 9.22
N PHE A 191 -26.37 26.20 9.40
CA PHE A 191 -24.93 25.99 9.35
C PHE A 191 -24.53 25.55 7.94
N VAL A 192 -23.50 26.18 7.37
CA VAL A 192 -22.95 25.78 6.07
C VAL A 192 -21.64 25.05 6.31
N VAL A 193 -21.61 23.74 6.05
CA VAL A 193 -20.38 22.96 5.96
C VAL A 193 -19.76 23.25 4.60
N SER A 194 -18.48 23.61 4.55
CA SER A 194 -17.76 23.72 3.28
C SER A 194 -17.30 22.31 2.85
N PRO A 195 -17.41 21.92 1.56
CA PRO A 195 -17.00 20.60 1.09
C PRO A 195 -15.54 20.21 1.39
N ALA A 196 -14.68 21.19 1.72
CA ALA A 196 -13.29 20.97 2.09
C ALA A 196 -13.10 20.51 3.57
N ASP A 197 -14.16 20.58 4.38
CA ASP A 197 -14.13 20.34 5.83
C ASP A 197 -14.81 19.02 6.24
N ILE A 198 -15.18 18.21 5.24
CA ILE A 198 -15.82 16.92 5.37
C ILE A 198 -14.75 15.81 5.38
N SER A 199 -14.92 14.76 6.20
CA SER A 199 -14.04 13.58 6.17
C SER A 199 -13.89 13.04 4.75
N GLY A 200 -12.68 12.58 4.37
CA GLY A 200 -12.45 11.94 3.06
C GLY A 200 -13.31 10.68 2.85
N TYR A 201 -13.86 10.12 3.92
CA TYR A 201 -14.78 8.99 3.91
C TYR A 201 -16.25 9.39 3.88
N ALA A 202 -16.60 10.65 4.08
CA ALA A 202 -18.01 11.00 4.12
C ALA A 202 -18.65 10.88 2.74
N ARG A 203 -19.92 10.51 2.70
CA ARG A 203 -20.70 10.37 1.47
C ARG A 203 -22.10 10.92 1.69
N PHE A 204 -22.64 11.58 0.69
CA PHE A 204 -24.06 11.92 0.69
C PHE A 204 -24.88 10.67 0.39
N PHE A 205 -25.89 10.42 1.21
CA PHE A 205 -26.97 9.50 0.90
C PHE A 205 -28.04 10.27 0.14
N GLU A 206 -28.03 10.09 -1.17
CA GLU A 206 -28.89 10.77 -2.12
C GLU A 206 -29.20 9.85 -3.30
N LYS A 207 -30.14 10.26 -4.15
CA LYS A 207 -30.58 9.46 -5.30
C LYS A 207 -29.43 9.14 -6.24
N TYR A 208 -28.54 10.09 -6.49
CA TYR A 208 -27.43 9.94 -7.41
C TYR A 208 -26.12 10.34 -6.73
N THR A 209 -25.25 9.38 -6.52
CA THR A 209 -23.92 9.60 -5.93
C THR A 209 -22.83 9.53 -7.01
N GLN A 210 -21.58 9.89 -6.68
CA GLN A 210 -20.45 9.83 -7.62
C GLN A 210 -19.39 8.82 -7.15
N ASP A 211 -18.87 8.01 -8.09
CA ASP A 211 -17.70 7.18 -7.83
C ASP A 211 -16.37 7.96 -7.87
N GLU A 212 -15.26 7.29 -7.59
CA GLU A 212 -13.91 7.89 -7.64
C GLU A 212 -13.52 8.41 -9.04
N ASP A 213 -14.18 7.92 -10.10
CA ASP A 213 -13.94 8.31 -11.49
C ASP A 213 -14.88 9.45 -11.94
N GLY A 214 -15.79 9.90 -11.07
CA GLY A 214 -16.74 10.99 -11.31
C GLY A 214 -18.02 10.57 -12.02
N ASN A 215 -18.29 9.28 -12.17
CA ASN A 215 -19.52 8.80 -12.78
C ASN A 215 -20.69 8.88 -11.79
N SER A 216 -21.85 9.34 -12.28
CA SER A 216 -23.08 9.35 -11.49
C SER A 216 -23.69 7.96 -11.41
N ILE A 217 -23.98 7.50 -10.20
CA ILE A 217 -24.52 6.18 -9.88
C ILE A 217 -25.83 6.37 -9.12
N LEU A 218 -26.88 5.68 -9.58
CA LEU A 218 -28.16 5.60 -8.89
C LEU A 218 -27.99 4.79 -7.60
N ASN A 219 -28.35 5.37 -6.45
CA ASN A 219 -28.43 4.63 -5.20
C ASN A 219 -29.72 3.78 -5.19
N PRO A 220 -29.64 2.44 -5.19
CA PRO A 220 -30.81 1.57 -5.22
C PRO A 220 -31.61 1.57 -3.92
N HIS A 221 -31.04 2.10 -2.84
CA HIS A 221 -31.67 2.13 -1.51
C HIS A 221 -32.23 3.51 -1.15
N TRP A 222 -32.06 4.51 -2.01
CA TRP A 222 -32.65 5.83 -1.81
C TRP A 222 -34.12 5.83 -2.22
N GLU A 223 -34.96 6.42 -1.37
CA GLU A 223 -36.37 6.67 -1.62
C GLU A 223 -36.71 8.16 -1.54
N SER A 224 -37.84 8.56 -2.11
CA SER A 224 -38.30 9.97 -2.04
C SER A 224 -38.74 10.42 -0.64
N ASN A 225 -38.96 9.47 0.28
CA ASN A 225 -39.37 9.75 1.65
C ASN A 225 -38.14 9.78 2.58
N ASN A 226 -37.85 10.97 3.13
CA ASN A 226 -36.68 11.19 3.98
C ASN A 226 -36.74 10.44 5.32
N GLU A 227 -37.92 10.27 5.93
CA GLU A 227 -38.07 9.48 7.15
C GLU A 227 -37.78 8.00 6.90
N TYR A 228 -38.20 7.49 5.75
CA TYR A 228 -37.90 6.11 5.35
C TYR A 228 -36.40 5.91 5.11
N ASN A 229 -35.76 6.82 4.37
CA ASN A 229 -34.31 6.80 4.18
C ASN A 229 -33.57 6.78 5.51
N LEU A 230 -34.00 7.62 6.46
CA LEU A 230 -33.38 7.69 7.77
C LEU A 230 -33.59 6.43 8.61
N MET A 231 -34.80 5.85 8.55
CA MET A 231 -35.08 4.55 9.17
C MET A 231 -34.16 3.47 8.59
N PHE A 232 -33.98 3.45 7.27
CA PHE A 232 -33.09 2.53 6.58
C PHE A 232 -31.63 2.72 7.03
N ILE A 233 -31.11 3.95 7.01
CA ILE A 233 -29.72 4.24 7.39
C ILE A 233 -29.45 3.81 8.83
N LYS A 234 -30.36 4.11 9.77
CA LYS A 234 -30.25 3.69 11.18
C LYS A 234 -30.30 2.17 11.34
N ALA A 235 -31.08 1.47 10.53
CA ALA A 235 -31.11 0.02 10.52
C ALA A 235 -29.77 -0.56 10.03
N GLN A 236 -29.17 0.04 8.99
CA GLN A 236 -27.85 -0.36 8.48
C GLN A 236 -26.74 -0.10 9.49
N GLU A 237 -26.77 1.02 10.22
CA GLU A 237 -25.80 1.32 11.28
C GLU A 237 -25.81 0.26 12.40
N ARG A 238 -27.02 -0.12 12.85
CA ARG A 238 -27.19 -1.18 13.85
C ARG A 238 -26.66 -2.52 13.34
N TYR A 239 -27.01 -2.87 12.10
CA TYR A 239 -26.54 -4.09 11.47
C TYR A 239 -25.02 -4.12 11.31
N ALA A 240 -24.40 -3.00 10.92
CA ALA A 240 -22.96 -2.87 10.81
C ALA A 240 -22.26 -3.07 12.17
N ASN A 241 -22.85 -2.57 13.26
CA ASN A 241 -22.35 -2.81 14.62
C ASN A 241 -22.44 -4.28 15.05
N ASP A 242 -23.54 -4.97 14.72
CA ASP A 242 -23.67 -6.40 14.98
C ASP A 242 -22.65 -7.21 14.17
N LEU A 243 -22.44 -6.82 12.91
CA LEU A 243 -21.43 -7.41 12.03
C LEU A 243 -20.02 -7.21 12.58
N LEU A 244 -19.71 -6.01 13.09
CA LEU A 244 -18.44 -5.68 13.72
C LEU A 244 -18.15 -6.57 14.92
N LYS A 245 -19.13 -6.76 15.81
CA LYS A 245 -18.97 -7.66 16.98
C LYS A 245 -18.77 -9.12 16.58
N ALA A 246 -19.46 -9.56 15.52
CA ALA A 246 -19.42 -10.94 15.03
C ALA A 246 -18.13 -11.26 14.28
N LYS A 247 -17.74 -10.41 13.32
CA LYS A 247 -16.54 -10.61 12.47
C LYS A 247 -15.25 -10.11 13.12
N LYS A 248 -15.35 -9.32 14.19
CA LYS A 248 -14.25 -8.57 14.83
C LYS A 248 -13.63 -7.47 13.97
N ARG A 249 -14.13 -7.29 12.74
CA ARG A 249 -13.73 -6.23 11.82
C ARG A 249 -14.81 -6.00 10.76
N VAL A 250 -14.90 -4.78 10.25
CA VAL A 250 -15.74 -4.41 9.11
C VAL A 250 -14.99 -3.40 8.26
N PHE A 251 -14.90 -3.63 6.96
CA PHE A 251 -14.32 -2.67 6.02
C PHE A 251 -15.30 -1.54 5.68
N LEU A 252 -14.79 -0.34 5.41
CA LEU A 252 -15.62 0.79 5.01
C LEU A 252 -16.43 0.50 3.73
N ASN A 253 -15.86 -0.23 2.77
CA ASN A 253 -16.60 -0.63 1.57
C ASN A 253 -17.77 -1.58 1.88
N GLU A 254 -17.71 -2.41 2.94
CA GLU A 254 -18.86 -3.23 3.33
C GLU A 254 -20.02 -2.34 3.77
N VAL A 255 -19.74 -1.25 4.51
CA VAL A 255 -20.75 -0.26 4.90
C VAL A 255 -21.27 0.52 3.69
N TYR A 256 -20.40 0.94 2.77
CA TYR A 256 -20.83 1.60 1.54
C TYR A 256 -21.78 0.73 0.72
N GLU A 257 -21.47 -0.56 0.57
CA GLU A 257 -22.33 -1.50 -0.14
C GLU A 257 -23.70 -1.66 0.51
N MET A 258 -23.76 -1.74 1.85
CA MET A 258 -25.03 -1.77 2.60
C MET A 258 -25.89 -0.54 2.34
N LEU A 259 -25.26 0.61 2.07
CA LEU A 259 -25.91 1.89 1.81
C LEU A 259 -26.12 2.19 0.33
N GLY A 260 -25.67 1.32 -0.59
CA GLY A 260 -25.76 1.55 -2.02
C GLY A 260 -24.80 2.62 -2.54
N LEU A 261 -23.74 2.90 -1.78
CA LEU A 261 -22.69 3.87 -2.10
C LEU A 261 -21.54 3.18 -2.88
N PRO A 262 -20.83 3.93 -3.74
CA PRO A 262 -19.74 3.39 -4.53
C PRO A 262 -18.56 3.02 -3.65
N ARG A 263 -17.94 1.89 -4.00
CA ARG A 263 -16.68 1.43 -3.39
C ARG A 263 -15.57 2.43 -3.66
N THR A 264 -14.62 2.48 -2.73
CA THR A 264 -13.39 3.27 -2.83
C THR A 264 -12.17 2.38 -2.67
N LYS A 265 -11.01 2.82 -3.18
CA LYS A 265 -9.75 2.10 -2.94
C LYS A 265 -9.39 2.14 -1.46
N ALA A 266 -9.59 3.30 -0.82
CA ALA A 266 -9.33 3.46 0.60
C ALA A 266 -10.21 2.54 1.46
N GLY A 267 -11.51 2.45 1.15
CA GLY A 267 -12.46 1.65 1.93
C GLY A 267 -12.25 0.14 1.88
N GLN A 268 -11.35 -0.35 1.01
CA GLN A 268 -10.92 -1.75 1.00
C GLN A 268 -9.83 -2.05 2.03
N ILE A 269 -9.17 -1.00 2.55
CA ILE A 269 -8.05 -1.08 3.48
C ILE A 269 -8.48 -0.61 4.87
N VAL A 270 -9.27 0.47 4.91
CA VAL A 270 -9.72 1.08 6.16
C VAL A 270 -11.09 0.56 6.62
N GLY A 271 -11.34 0.67 7.92
CA GLY A 271 -12.62 0.34 8.51
C GLY A 271 -12.51 0.31 10.04
N TRP A 272 -13.21 -0.64 10.65
CA TRP A 272 -13.33 -0.76 12.10
C TRP A 272 -12.84 -2.11 12.60
N VAL A 273 -12.29 -2.12 13.81
CA VAL A 273 -11.88 -3.34 14.53
C VAL A 273 -12.58 -3.39 15.89
N TYR A 274 -13.06 -4.56 16.27
CA TYR A 274 -13.64 -4.80 17.59
C TYR A 274 -12.70 -5.63 18.43
N ASP A 275 -12.01 -4.96 19.34
CA ASP A 275 -11.15 -5.54 20.34
C ASP A 275 -11.40 -4.83 21.69
N PRO A 276 -12.28 -5.39 22.55
CA PRO A 276 -12.62 -4.76 23.82
C PRO A 276 -11.45 -4.73 24.81
N GLU A 277 -10.41 -5.54 24.59
CA GLU A 277 -9.21 -5.59 25.45
C GLU A 277 -8.11 -4.62 24.97
N ASN A 278 -8.22 -4.10 23.74
CA ASN A 278 -7.24 -3.24 23.10
C ASN A 278 -7.90 -1.95 22.59
N SER A 279 -7.72 -0.86 23.31
CA SER A 279 -8.42 0.41 23.10
C SER A 279 -7.92 1.23 21.90
N LYS A 280 -7.39 0.61 20.84
CA LYS A 280 -6.89 1.33 19.66
C LYS A 280 -8.00 1.79 18.72
N GLY A 281 -9.11 1.05 18.65
CA GLY A 281 -10.31 1.41 17.88
C GLY A 281 -11.48 1.82 18.77
N ASP A 282 -12.48 2.46 18.15
CA ASP A 282 -13.66 2.97 18.85
C ASP A 282 -14.58 1.84 19.34
N ASN A 283 -14.46 0.62 18.78
CA ASN A 283 -15.29 -0.56 19.08
C ASN A 283 -16.78 -0.44 18.73
N TYR A 284 -17.17 0.60 17.98
CA TYR A 284 -18.50 0.77 17.40
C TYR A 284 -18.41 1.52 16.06
N ILE A 285 -19.45 1.38 15.25
CA ILE A 285 -19.62 2.08 13.98
C ILE A 285 -20.70 3.16 14.16
N ASP A 286 -20.40 4.38 13.78
CA ASP A 286 -21.31 5.53 13.76
C ASP A 286 -21.27 6.17 12.37
N PHE A 287 -22.44 6.41 11.79
CA PHE A 287 -22.58 7.05 10.48
C PHE A 287 -22.62 8.57 10.57
N GLY A 288 -22.52 9.15 11.77
CA GLY A 288 -22.46 10.59 11.99
C GLY A 288 -23.81 11.30 11.84
N LEU A 289 -24.92 10.56 11.96
CA LEU A 289 -26.27 11.12 11.74
C LEU A 289 -26.64 12.26 12.70
N TYR A 290 -26.05 12.28 13.89
CA TYR A 290 -26.41 13.21 14.98
C TYR A 290 -25.38 14.31 15.22
N SER A 291 -24.31 14.39 14.43
CA SER A 291 -23.26 15.38 14.64
C SER A 291 -23.73 16.80 14.33
N ASP A 292 -24.61 16.97 13.33
CA ASP A 292 -25.21 18.25 12.96
C ASP A 292 -26.74 18.20 13.07
N ASN A 293 -27.26 18.52 14.27
CA ASN A 293 -28.70 18.56 14.57
C ASN A 293 -29.55 19.36 13.56
N LEU A 294 -28.95 20.30 12.80
CA LEU A 294 -29.65 21.07 11.78
C LEU A 294 -29.80 20.34 10.44
N SER A 295 -28.76 19.66 9.92
CA SER A 295 -28.89 18.88 8.67
C SER A 295 -29.84 17.69 8.87
N TYR A 296 -29.76 17.05 10.05
CA TYR A 296 -30.69 15.99 10.42
C TYR A 296 -32.14 16.49 10.49
N SER A 297 -32.39 17.64 11.15
CA SER A 297 -33.73 18.21 11.29
C SER A 297 -34.29 18.69 9.95
N ASP A 298 -33.51 19.39 9.13
CA ASP A 298 -33.96 19.90 7.83
C ASP A 298 -34.19 18.77 6.81
N TYR A 299 -33.36 17.71 6.84
CA TYR A 299 -33.60 16.49 6.07
C TYR A 299 -34.89 15.78 6.51
N VAL A 300 -35.10 15.55 7.81
CA VAL A 300 -36.33 14.90 8.31
C VAL A 300 -37.58 15.70 7.95
N ASN A 301 -37.51 17.02 7.98
CA ASN A 301 -38.62 17.91 7.62
C ASN A 301 -38.79 18.09 6.09
N GLY A 302 -37.98 17.43 5.26
CA GLY A 302 -38.12 17.44 3.80
C GLY A 302 -37.50 18.65 3.08
N PHE A 303 -36.77 19.51 3.79
CA PHE A 303 -36.14 20.70 3.22
C PHE A 303 -34.86 20.36 2.44
N ASP A 304 -34.14 19.31 2.85
CA ASP A 304 -32.95 18.80 2.15
C ASP A 304 -33.24 17.46 1.44
N GLN A 305 -32.70 17.27 0.23
CA GLN A 305 -32.86 16.05 -0.57
C GLN A 305 -31.76 14.99 -0.33
N ALA A 306 -30.70 15.37 0.39
CA ALA A 306 -29.53 14.55 0.66
C ALA A 306 -29.13 14.69 2.14
N ILE A 307 -28.66 13.60 2.74
CA ILE A 307 -28.08 13.60 4.08
C ILE A 307 -26.60 13.20 4.00
N LEU A 308 -25.73 13.96 4.66
CA LEU A 308 -24.30 13.65 4.72
C LEU A 308 -24.05 12.59 5.80
N LEU A 309 -23.37 11.50 5.43
CA LEU A 309 -22.92 10.47 6.36
C LEU A 309 -21.41 10.63 6.56
N ASP A 310 -20.98 10.91 7.79
CA ASP A 310 -19.57 11.04 8.17
C ASP A 310 -19.18 9.91 9.13
N PHE A 311 -18.50 8.91 8.59
CA PHE A 311 -18.18 7.67 9.27
C PHE A 311 -16.98 7.80 10.22
N ASN A 312 -17.11 7.28 11.45
CA ASN A 312 -16.03 7.27 12.46
C ASN A 312 -14.95 6.19 12.19
N VAL A 313 -14.36 6.15 11.00
CA VAL A 313 -13.42 5.08 10.60
C VAL A 313 -12.18 5.04 11.51
N ASP A 314 -11.89 3.89 12.12
CA ASP A 314 -10.71 3.70 13.00
C ASP A 314 -9.39 3.88 12.24
N GLY A 315 -9.33 3.37 11.00
CA GLY A 315 -8.16 3.48 10.12
C GLY A 315 -7.84 2.16 9.42
N ASN A 316 -6.56 1.95 9.10
CA ASN A 316 -6.09 0.73 8.42
C ASN A 316 -6.28 -0.50 9.32
N ILE A 317 -7.17 -1.40 8.92
CA ILE A 317 -7.50 -2.61 9.69
C ILE A 317 -6.28 -3.51 9.90
N TRP A 318 -5.34 -3.57 8.95
CA TRP A 318 -4.14 -4.39 9.08
C TRP A 318 -3.16 -3.90 10.14
N ASP A 319 -3.17 -2.60 10.46
CA ASP A 319 -2.31 -2.03 11.51
C ASP A 319 -2.95 -2.14 12.91
N LEU A 320 -4.27 -2.38 12.94
CA LEU A 320 -5.09 -2.43 14.16
C LEU A 320 -5.27 -3.84 14.70
N MET A 321 -5.22 -4.87 13.83
CA MET A 321 -5.21 -6.30 14.21
C MET A 321 -3.79 -6.79 14.54
#